data_AF-A0A2D8XAN7-F1
#
_entry.id   AF-A0A2D8XAN7-F1
#
_cell.length_a   1.000
_cell.length_b   1.000
_cell.length_c   1.000
_cell.angle_alpha   90.00
_cell.angle_beta   90.00
_cell.angle_gamma   90.00
#
_symmetry.space_group_name_H-M   'P 1'
#
loop_
_entity.id
_entity.type
_entity.pdbx_description
1 polymer ?
#
loop_
_entity_poly.entity_id
_entity_poly.type
_entity_poly.pdbx_seq_one_letter_code
_entity_poly.pdbx_strand_id
1 'polypeptide(L)'
;MNRTENNKLIAQFMGLPTEVFKSGKVKYYYREFNSGMYDPETNWYEEHELSYNVSWDWLMPVVEKIEEVFIDDSNLIIKEHRYEFDMKYTQCEIYDHVRDCVVASGDMGSKILSTYQSVVEFIKEYNN
;
A
#
# COMPACT_ATOMS: atom_id res chain seq x y z
N MET A 1 4.35 -5.98 14.40
CA MET A 1 5.18 -6.25 13.20
C MET A 1 6.21 -5.14 13.08
N ASN A 2 7.43 -5.50 12.71
CA ASN A 2 8.47 -4.52 12.43
C ASN A 2 8.28 -3.92 11.03
N ARG A 3 9.01 -2.83 10.71
CA ARG A 3 8.93 -2.13 9.42
C ARG A 3 9.08 -3.08 8.22
N THR A 4 10.02 -4.01 8.30
CA THR A 4 10.32 -4.96 7.21
C THR A 4 9.15 -5.91 6.94
N GLU A 5 8.57 -6.47 8.00
CA GLU A 5 7.39 -7.35 7.89
C GLU A 5 6.18 -6.60 7.30
N ASN A 6 5.97 -5.36 7.72
CA ASN A 6 4.90 -4.51 7.18
C ASN A 6 5.13 -4.16 5.69
N ASN A 7 6.36 -3.80 5.30
CA ASN A 7 6.66 -3.48 3.91
C ASN A 7 6.50 -4.71 3.00
N LYS A 8 6.86 -5.90 3.51
CA LYS A 8 6.60 -7.17 2.82
C LYS A 8 5.09 -7.42 2.64
N LEU A 9 4.29 -7.19 3.68
CA LEU A 9 2.83 -7.32 3.60
C LEU A 9 2.26 -6.41 2.49
N ILE A 10 2.71 -5.16 2.42
CA ILE A 10 2.30 -4.22 1.37
C ILE A 10 2.74 -4.71 -0.01
N ALA A 11 4.00 -5.15 -0.19
CA ALA A 11 4.48 -5.66 -1.47
C ALA A 11 3.66 -6.87 -1.97
N GLN A 12 3.26 -7.76 -1.05
CA GLN A 12 2.39 -8.90 -1.35
C GLN A 12 0.98 -8.46 -1.76
N PHE A 13 0.38 -7.51 -1.02
CA PHE A 13 -0.89 -6.90 -1.39
C PHE A 13 -0.83 -6.24 -2.77
N MET A 14 0.27 -5.57 -3.11
CA MET A 14 0.49 -4.98 -4.42
C MET A 14 0.71 -6.01 -5.53
N GLY A 15 1.07 -7.25 -5.19
CA GLY A 15 1.35 -8.31 -6.15
C GLY A 15 2.69 -8.11 -6.86
N LEU A 16 3.69 -7.52 -6.19
CA LEU A 16 5.00 -7.30 -6.79
C LEU A 16 5.66 -8.63 -7.19
N PRO A 17 6.25 -8.74 -8.39
CA PRO A 17 7.04 -9.91 -8.77
C PRO A 17 8.19 -10.15 -7.79
N THR A 18 8.51 -11.41 -7.54
CA THR A 18 9.61 -11.81 -6.65
C THR A 18 10.59 -12.76 -7.34
N GLU A 19 11.86 -12.66 -6.96
CA GLU A 19 12.92 -13.57 -7.43
C GLU A 19 13.89 -13.88 -6.29
N VAL A 20 14.41 -15.12 -6.26
CA VAL A 20 15.45 -15.54 -5.32
C VAL A 20 16.81 -15.39 -6.00
N PHE A 21 17.60 -14.43 -5.54
CA PHE A 21 18.93 -14.17 -6.10
C PHE A 21 19.95 -15.19 -5.58
N LYS A 22 21.13 -15.24 -6.20
CA LYS A 22 22.23 -16.17 -5.81
C LYS A 22 22.65 -16.07 -4.34
N SER A 23 22.33 -14.97 -3.66
CA SER A 23 22.53 -14.79 -2.22
C SER A 23 21.54 -15.56 -1.34
N GLY A 24 20.52 -16.22 -1.93
CA GLY A 24 19.43 -16.89 -1.22
C GLY A 24 18.34 -15.93 -0.71
N LYS A 25 18.46 -14.64 -0.99
CA LYS A 25 17.50 -13.62 -0.55
C LYS A 25 16.43 -13.38 -1.62
N VAL A 26 15.19 -13.20 -1.14
CA VAL A 26 14.06 -12.79 -1.97
C VAL A 26 14.16 -11.28 -2.24
N LYS A 27 14.03 -10.91 -3.50
CA LYS A 27 13.89 -9.52 -3.94
C LYS A 27 12.52 -9.29 -4.57
N TYR A 28 12.05 -8.05 -4.52
CA TYR A 28 10.79 -7.58 -5.07
C TYR A 28 11.09 -6.62 -6.22
N TYR A 29 10.42 -6.82 -7.35
CA TYR A 29 10.53 -5.91 -8.48
C TYR A 29 9.62 -4.71 -8.27
N TYR A 30 10.17 -3.50 -8.31
CA TYR A 30 9.42 -2.25 -8.29
C TYR A 30 10.01 -1.29 -9.32
N ARG A 31 9.18 -0.82 -10.24
CA ARG A 31 9.61 0.13 -11.27
C ARG A 31 9.38 1.55 -10.78
N GLU A 32 10.45 2.27 -10.46
CA GLU A 32 10.34 3.69 -10.10
C GLU A 32 10.04 4.54 -11.34
N PHE A 33 9.13 5.51 -11.19
CA PHE A 33 8.65 6.36 -12.29
C PHE A 33 9.79 7.14 -13.00
N ASN A 34 10.88 7.41 -12.28
CA ASN A 34 12.04 8.17 -12.75
C ASN A 34 13.29 7.31 -13.06
N SER A 35 13.17 5.98 -13.13
CA SER A 35 14.31 5.13 -13.53
C SER A 35 14.57 5.33 -15.04
N GLY A 36 15.43 6.29 -15.38
CA GLY A 36 15.64 6.81 -16.73
C GLY A 36 16.13 5.81 -17.79
N MET A 37 16.26 4.52 -17.49
CA MET A 37 16.46 3.44 -18.43
C MET A 37 15.92 2.13 -17.82
N TYR A 38 15.37 1.26 -18.66
CA TYR A 38 15.14 -0.14 -18.29
C TYR A 38 16.50 -0.79 -18.02
N ASP A 39 16.89 -0.84 -16.76
CA ASP A 39 17.96 -1.70 -16.29
C ASP A 39 17.32 -2.84 -15.48
N PRO A 40 17.42 -4.09 -15.95
CA PRO A 40 16.84 -5.25 -15.28
C PRO A 40 17.47 -5.56 -13.92
N GLU A 41 18.59 -4.91 -13.54
CA GLU A 41 19.22 -5.07 -12.22
C GLU A 41 18.88 -3.93 -11.23
N THR A 42 18.39 -2.77 -11.67
CA THR A 42 18.22 -1.57 -10.81
C THR A 42 16.88 -1.45 -10.10
N ASN A 43 15.94 -2.36 -10.39
CA ASN A 43 14.55 -2.29 -9.91
C ASN A 43 14.19 -3.44 -8.95
N TRP A 44 15.19 -4.13 -8.39
CA TRP A 44 15.01 -5.26 -7.47
C TRP A 44 15.47 -4.92 -6.06
N TYR A 45 14.53 -4.93 -5.13
CA TYR A 45 14.72 -4.50 -3.74
C TYR A 45 14.57 -5.67 -2.78
N GLU A 46 15.48 -5.82 -1.82
CA GLU A 46 15.26 -6.67 -0.66
C GLU A 46 14.15 -6.08 0.24
N GLU A 47 13.58 -6.90 1.11
CA GLU A 47 12.47 -6.48 2.00
C GLU A 47 12.77 -5.24 2.85
N HIS A 48 14.04 -5.02 3.23
CA HIS A 48 14.46 -3.89 4.05
C HIS A 48 14.73 -2.61 3.24
N GLU A 49 14.77 -2.71 1.91
CA GLU A 49 15.00 -1.62 0.96
C GLU A 49 13.68 -1.02 0.43
N LEU A 50 12.55 -1.73 0.64
CA LEU A 50 11.21 -1.24 0.29
C LEU A 50 10.89 0.05 1.05
N SER A 51 10.48 1.09 0.34
CA SER A 51 10.41 2.46 0.87
C SER A 51 8.99 2.98 1.18
N TYR A 52 8.03 2.08 1.37
CA TYR A 52 6.61 2.43 1.63
C TYR A 52 6.37 3.37 2.82
N ASN A 53 7.24 3.37 3.83
CA ASN A 53 7.09 4.22 5.02
C ASN A 53 7.84 5.56 4.94
N VAL A 54 8.59 5.82 3.86
CA VAL A 54 9.42 7.03 3.70
C VAL A 54 9.24 7.72 2.34
N SER A 55 8.67 7.05 1.34
CA SER A 55 8.44 7.60 0.00
C SER A 55 6.97 7.54 -0.40
N TRP A 56 6.41 8.71 -0.74
CA TRP A 56 5.07 8.80 -1.31
C TRP A 56 4.99 8.15 -2.70
N ASP A 57 6.07 8.16 -3.48
CA ASP A 57 6.10 7.50 -4.79
C ASP A 57 5.90 5.98 -4.67
N TRP A 58 6.24 5.40 -3.51
CA TRP A 58 6.00 4.00 -3.19
C TRP A 58 4.62 3.78 -2.55
N LEU A 59 4.20 4.68 -1.64
CA LEU A 59 2.98 4.50 -0.87
C LEU A 59 1.71 4.86 -1.65
N MET A 60 1.77 5.88 -2.52
CA MET A 60 0.58 6.35 -3.25
C MET A 60 -0.06 5.30 -4.15
N PRO A 61 0.70 4.50 -4.92
CA PRO A 61 0.11 3.40 -5.70
C PRO A 61 -0.66 2.39 -4.84
N VAL A 62 -0.31 2.26 -3.55
CA VAL A 62 -1.03 1.39 -2.62
C VAL A 62 -2.36 2.00 -2.21
N VAL A 63 -2.39 3.31 -1.94
CA VAL A 63 -3.60 4.07 -1.64
C VAL A 63 -4.56 3.99 -2.83
N GLU A 64 -4.08 4.29 -4.04
CA GLU A 64 -4.88 4.22 -5.27
C GLU A 64 -5.46 2.82 -5.47
N LYS A 65 -4.67 1.76 -5.28
CA LYS A 65 -5.15 0.37 -5.38
C LYS A 65 -6.26 0.04 -4.38
N ILE A 66 -6.20 0.59 -3.17
CA ILE A 66 -7.26 0.41 -2.16
C ILE A 66 -8.53 1.15 -2.58
N GLU A 67 -8.39 2.40 -3.03
CA GLU A 67 -9.54 3.19 -3.49
C GLU A 67 -10.19 2.58 -4.74
N GLU A 68 -9.43 1.98 -5.66
CA GLU A 68 -9.94 1.28 -6.87
C GLU A 68 -10.92 0.11 -6.59
N VAL A 69 -11.11 -0.31 -5.34
CA VAL A 69 -12.15 -1.28 -4.99
C VAL A 69 -13.52 -0.60 -5.12
N PHE A 70 -14.34 -1.06 -6.09
CA PHE A 70 -15.68 -0.55 -6.31
C PHE A 70 -16.75 -1.29 -5.51
N ILE A 71 -17.87 -0.62 -5.27
CA ILE A 71 -19.10 -1.24 -4.77
C ILE A 71 -19.79 -1.92 -5.96
N ASP A 72 -19.91 -3.26 -5.92
CA ASP A 72 -20.67 -4.01 -6.92
C ASP A 72 -22.16 -4.00 -6.52
N ASP A 73 -22.86 -2.91 -6.85
CA ASP A 73 -24.33 -2.89 -6.79
C ASP A 73 -24.91 -3.22 -8.17
N SER A 74 -25.45 -4.44 -8.27
CA SER A 74 -26.18 -4.96 -9.43
C SER A 74 -27.32 -4.07 -9.94
N ASN A 75 -27.74 -3.02 -9.21
CA ASN A 75 -28.92 -2.22 -9.56
C ASN A 75 -28.68 -0.76 -9.98
N LEU A 76 -27.53 -0.11 -9.79
CA LEU A 76 -27.42 1.33 -10.12
C LEU A 76 -26.03 1.79 -10.59
N ILE A 77 -25.98 2.34 -11.81
CA ILE A 77 -25.44 3.62 -12.35
C ILE A 77 -24.26 4.35 -11.65
N ILE A 78 -23.92 4.05 -10.40
CA ILE A 78 -22.93 4.79 -9.60
C ILE A 78 -21.68 3.92 -9.43
N LYS A 79 -20.58 4.34 -10.06
CA LYS A 79 -19.23 3.81 -9.82
C LYS A 79 -18.62 4.52 -8.61
N GLU A 80 -19.13 4.25 -7.41
CA GLU A 80 -18.53 4.79 -6.19
C GLU A 80 -17.42 3.85 -5.68
N HIS A 81 -16.30 4.45 -5.28
CA HIS A 81 -15.19 3.78 -4.62
C HIS A 81 -15.69 3.31 -3.24
N ARG A 82 -15.38 2.06 -2.85
CA ARG A 82 -15.78 1.49 -1.56
C ARG A 82 -15.01 2.13 -0.41
N TYR A 83 -13.73 2.40 -0.64
CA TYR A 83 -12.83 2.92 0.38
C TYR A 83 -12.44 4.37 0.08
N GLU A 84 -12.42 5.21 1.11
CA GLU A 84 -11.99 6.61 1.06
C GLU A 84 -10.87 6.85 2.10
N PHE A 85 -9.79 7.52 1.68
CA PHE A 85 -8.75 7.99 2.59
C PHE A 85 -9.02 9.41 3.07
N ASP A 86 -9.12 9.60 4.38
CA ASP A 86 -9.19 10.92 5.01
C ASP A 86 -7.86 11.26 5.71
N MET A 87 -7.11 12.21 5.16
CA MET A 87 -5.81 12.64 5.68
C MET A 87 -5.85 14.03 6.30
N LYS A 88 -6.27 14.13 7.57
CA LYS A 88 -6.34 15.39 8.33
C LYS A 88 -5.12 15.60 9.23
N TYR A 89 -4.45 16.74 9.08
CA TYR A 89 -3.22 17.06 9.84
C TYR A 89 -2.19 15.92 9.75
N THR A 90 -1.88 15.26 10.87
CA THR A 90 -1.01 14.07 10.94
C THR A 90 -1.76 12.76 11.00
N GLN A 91 -3.10 12.77 11.03
CA GLN A 91 -3.92 11.57 11.07
C GLN A 91 -4.27 11.08 9.66
N CYS A 92 -4.47 9.77 9.54
CA CYS A 92 -5.04 9.14 8.36
C CYS A 92 -6.10 8.13 8.80
N GLU A 93 -7.24 8.07 8.11
CA GLU A 93 -8.31 7.10 8.32
C GLU A 93 -8.71 6.50 6.96
N ILE A 94 -9.11 5.23 6.96
CA ILE A 94 -9.68 4.55 5.80
C ILE A 94 -11.13 4.20 6.14
N TYR A 95 -12.07 4.81 5.42
CA TYR A 95 -13.50 4.59 5.59
C TYR A 95 -13.99 3.52 4.61
N ASP A 96 -14.89 2.64 5.04
CA ASP A 96 -15.58 1.67 4.18
C ASP A 96 -17.05 2.11 4.02
N HIS A 97 -17.42 2.63 2.85
CA HIS A 97 -18.78 3.11 2.58
C HIS A 97 -19.84 2.01 2.61
N VAL A 98 -19.46 0.73 2.41
CA VAL A 98 -20.40 -0.40 2.47
C VAL A 98 -20.70 -0.78 3.92
N ARG A 99 -19.67 -0.74 4.78
CA ARG A 99 -19.82 -1.05 6.21
C ARG A 99 -20.22 0.17 7.05
N ASP A 100 -20.12 1.37 6.48
CA ASP A 100 -20.37 2.66 7.13
C ASP A 100 -19.51 2.84 8.40
N CYS A 101 -18.22 2.54 8.30
CA CYS A 101 -17.28 2.66 9.42
C CYS A 101 -15.83 2.89 8.99
N VAL A 102 -15.01 3.38 9.93
CA VAL A 102 -13.54 3.42 9.79
C VAL A 102 -12.99 2.01 10.01
N VAL A 103 -12.29 1.48 8.99
CA VAL A 103 -11.71 0.13 9.02
C VAL A 103 -10.23 0.10 9.37
N ALA A 104 -9.54 1.24 9.27
CA ALA A 104 -8.16 1.40 9.70
C ALA A 104 -7.83 2.87 9.98
N SER A 105 -6.91 3.13 10.90
CA SER A 105 -6.47 4.50 11.19
C SER A 105 -5.02 4.57 11.66
N GLY A 106 -4.43 5.76 11.59
CA GLY A 106 -3.07 6.00 12.06
C GLY A 106 -2.89 7.43 12.53
N ASP A 107 -2.18 7.58 13.65
CA ASP A 107 -1.69 8.86 14.15
C ASP A 107 -0.24 8.72 14.66
N MET A 108 0.70 8.84 13.72
CA MET A 108 2.13 8.60 13.91
C MET A 108 2.94 9.91 13.85
N GLY A 109 2.30 11.06 14.05
CA GLY A 109 2.95 12.37 14.08
C GLY A 109 3.40 12.92 12.72
N SER A 110 3.15 12.20 11.62
CA SER A 110 3.33 12.71 10.25
C SER A 110 2.36 12.02 9.29
N LYS A 111 1.96 12.73 8.23
CA LYS A 111 1.03 12.17 7.22
C LYS A 111 1.51 10.84 6.66
N ILE A 112 2.78 10.77 6.23
CA ILE A 112 3.31 9.55 5.59
C ILE A 112 3.32 8.34 6.53
N LEU A 113 3.73 8.51 7.78
CA LEU A 113 3.74 7.41 8.75
C LEU A 113 2.33 6.98 9.14
N SER A 114 1.40 7.92 9.26
CA SER A 114 0.00 7.63 9.58
C SER A 114 -0.72 6.94 8.43
N THR A 115 -0.49 7.36 7.19
CA THR A 115 -1.02 6.69 6.01
C THR A 115 -0.41 5.30 5.86
N TYR A 116 0.90 5.17 6.05
CA TYR A 116 1.57 3.87 6.07
C TYR A 116 0.97 2.94 7.13
N GLN A 117 0.76 3.42 8.35
CA GLN A 117 0.15 2.65 9.43
C GLN A 117 -1.29 2.23 9.07
N SER A 118 -2.09 3.16 8.56
CA SER A 118 -3.48 2.89 8.14
C SER A 118 -3.55 1.84 7.03
N VAL A 119 -2.67 1.93 6.03
CA VAL A 119 -2.54 0.93 4.96
C VAL A 119 -2.20 -0.46 5.53
N VAL A 120 -1.24 -0.54 6.45
CA VAL A 120 -0.85 -1.82 7.08
C VAL A 120 -2.00 -2.43 7.87
N GLU A 121 -2.75 -1.63 8.63
CA GLU A 121 -3.92 -2.08 9.38
C GLU A 121 -5.04 -2.54 8.45
N PHE A 122 -5.32 -1.78 7.41
CA PHE A 122 -6.29 -2.13 6.38
C PHE A 122 -5.97 -3.49 5.74
N ILE A 123 -4.72 -3.71 5.30
CA ILE A 123 -4.35 -4.97 4.64
C ILE A 123 -4.50 -6.17 5.60
N LYS A 124 -4.25 -5.98 6.89
CA LYS A 124 -4.47 -7.04 7.89
C LYS A 124 -5.95 -7.37 8.03
N GLU A 125 -6.80 -6.35 8.14
CA GLU A 125 -8.26 -6.51 8.18
C GLU A 125 -8.79 -7.15 6.89
N TYR A 126 -8.27 -6.74 5.73
CA TYR A 126 -8.69 -7.25 4.42
C TYR A 126 -8.35 -8.73 4.20
N ASN A 127 -7.24 -9.20 4.78
CA ASN A 127 -6.78 -10.59 4.65
C ASN A 127 -7.36 -11.55 5.69
N ASN A 128 -8.10 -11.05 6.68
CA ASN A 128 -8.79 -11.87 7.70
C ASN A 128 -10.18 -12.31 7.22
#